data_AF-A0A6C2YX00-F1
#
_entry.id   AF-A0A6C2YX00-F1
#
_cell.length_a   1.000
_cell.length_b   1.000
_cell.length_c   1.000
_cell.angle_alpha   90.00
_cell.angle_beta   90.00
_cell.angle_gamma   90.00
#
_symmetry.space_group_name_H-M   'P 1'
#
loop_
_entity.id
_entity.type
_entity.pdbx_description
1 polymer ?
#
loop_
_entity_poly.entity_id
_entity_poly.type
_entity_poly.pdbx_seq_one_letter_code
_entity_poly.pdbx_strand_id
1 'polypeptide(L)'
;MPLTLDAIYEVIASAPTDLKIAARPDLMNERVVGQLLTLMEKKLTPENVSRALRVRDYWLVRFPGYPDKTRASVVEGMLARVGALSSGTLGRLFGSEMSWTPDLVYNGAITIVDCPQLKFGEAGRLATCLFKCSFTRDVQRRKVGLDTRPVFLWCDEVQYVLTSSDVMYATTARSSRCITVLLTQSISTLTAMLGGDMGAEAFVHSLLGNLRTKFFHSCEESRTCMYLAELAGHEFLPIPSWTVPTGVAGEGSPGPSASMGMQRIYRVEPSAIQALKTGGPANDFKVEAVVFRGGQPFANGKNFLKVTIDQRSGVIQ
;
A
#
# COMPACT_ATOMS: atom_id res chain seq x y z
N MET A 1 -25.18 -23.03 -6.79
CA MET A 1 -25.38 -21.64 -6.33
C MET A 1 -24.12 -20.85 -6.65
N PRO A 2 -24.18 -19.78 -7.45
CA PRO A 2 -23.06 -18.86 -7.60
C PRO A 2 -22.75 -18.20 -6.24
N LEU A 3 -21.47 -17.93 -5.97
CA LEU A 3 -21.06 -17.27 -4.73
C LEU A 3 -21.39 -15.76 -4.84
N THR A 4 -22.54 -15.36 -4.32
CA THR A 4 -22.96 -13.94 -4.24
C THR A 4 -22.87 -13.44 -2.80
N LEU A 5 -22.87 -12.11 -2.61
CA LEU A 5 -22.92 -11.52 -1.28
C LEU A 5 -24.21 -11.90 -0.54
N ASP A 6 -25.33 -11.97 -1.26
CA ASP A 6 -26.62 -12.41 -0.72
C ASP A 6 -26.59 -13.88 -0.30
N ALA A 7 -25.94 -14.75 -1.09
CA ALA A 7 -25.73 -16.14 -0.69
C ALA A 7 -24.94 -16.26 0.62
N ILE A 8 -23.89 -15.43 0.78
CA ILE A 8 -23.10 -15.39 2.01
C ILE A 8 -23.96 -14.90 3.18
N TYR A 9 -24.76 -13.86 2.98
CA TYR A 9 -25.70 -13.35 3.97
C TYR A 9 -26.67 -14.46 4.42
N GLU A 10 -27.30 -15.15 3.46
CA GLU A 10 -28.28 -16.21 3.73
C GLU A 10 -27.67 -17.41 4.46
N VAL A 11 -26.43 -17.80 4.15
CA VAL A 11 -25.72 -18.88 4.87
C VAL A 11 -25.61 -18.55 6.36
N ILE A 12 -25.22 -17.32 6.68
CA ILE A 12 -24.97 -16.90 8.06
C ILE A 12 -26.29 -16.65 8.80
N ALA A 13 -27.26 -16.01 8.14
CA ALA A 13 -28.58 -15.77 8.69
C ALA A 13 -29.35 -17.08 8.95
N SER A 14 -29.17 -18.09 8.09
CA SER A 14 -29.81 -19.40 8.23
C SER A 14 -29.02 -20.38 9.12
N ALA A 15 -27.92 -19.96 9.73
CA ALA A 15 -27.08 -20.83 10.55
C ALA A 15 -27.86 -21.44 11.74
N PRO A 16 -27.58 -22.71 12.10
CA PRO A 16 -28.24 -23.36 13.23
C PRO A 16 -27.92 -22.66 14.55
N THR A 17 -28.95 -22.38 15.34
CA THR A 17 -28.84 -21.66 16.61
C THR A 17 -28.56 -22.58 17.80
N ASP A 18 -28.88 -23.87 17.70
CA ASP A 18 -28.61 -24.85 18.74
C ASP A 18 -28.31 -26.25 18.16
N LEU A 19 -27.80 -27.13 19.02
CA LEU A 19 -27.43 -28.51 18.64
C LEU A 19 -28.65 -29.38 18.29
N LYS A 20 -29.86 -29.03 18.77
CA LYS A 20 -31.08 -29.80 18.49
C LYS A 20 -31.52 -29.60 17.05
N ILE A 21 -31.45 -28.36 16.56
CA ILE A 21 -31.71 -27.99 15.17
C ILE A 21 -30.63 -28.60 14.27
N ALA A 22 -29.35 -28.52 14.66
CA ALA A 22 -28.25 -29.08 13.87
C ALA A 22 -28.33 -30.61 13.72
N ALA A 23 -28.88 -31.32 14.72
CA ALA A 23 -29.06 -32.76 14.70
C ALA A 23 -30.26 -33.23 13.85
N ARG A 24 -31.11 -32.32 13.36
CA ARG A 24 -32.35 -32.61 12.63
C ARG A 24 -32.15 -32.37 11.12
N PRO A 25 -32.03 -33.42 10.29
CA PRO A 25 -31.78 -33.27 8.86
C PRO A 25 -32.91 -32.55 8.11
N ASP A 26 -34.15 -32.73 8.55
CA ASP A 26 -35.34 -32.04 8.04
C ASP A 26 -35.22 -30.52 8.18
N LEU A 27 -34.88 -30.04 9.38
CA LEU A 27 -34.72 -28.61 9.66
C LEU A 27 -33.47 -28.00 9.00
N MET A 28 -32.43 -28.81 8.81
CA MET A 28 -31.22 -28.37 8.11
C MET A 28 -31.46 -28.25 6.60
N ASN A 29 -32.28 -29.10 6.00
CA ASN A 29 -32.60 -29.04 4.57
C ASN A 29 -33.43 -27.80 4.18
N GLU A 30 -34.17 -27.22 5.12
CA GLU A 30 -34.87 -25.93 4.94
C GLU A 30 -33.92 -24.72 4.96
N ARG A 31 -32.70 -24.89 5.49
CA ARG A 31 -31.70 -23.82 5.65
C ARG A 31 -30.67 -23.86 4.54
N VAL A 32 -30.25 -22.69 4.05
CA VAL A 32 -29.24 -22.56 2.99
C VAL A 32 -27.93 -23.25 3.39
N VAL A 33 -27.51 -23.10 4.65
CA VAL A 33 -26.30 -23.78 5.16
C VAL A 33 -26.41 -25.31 5.09
N GLY A 34 -27.56 -25.90 5.40
CA GLY A 34 -27.74 -27.35 5.37
C GLY A 34 -27.78 -27.89 3.94
N GLN A 35 -28.48 -27.19 3.04
CA GLN A 35 -28.47 -27.50 1.61
C GLN A 35 -27.04 -27.48 1.03
N LEU A 36 -26.23 -26.49 1.41
CA LEU A 36 -24.82 -26.39 0.98
C LEU A 36 -23.95 -27.50 1.56
N LEU A 37 -24.18 -27.91 2.81
CA LEU A 37 -23.49 -29.06 3.40
C LEU A 37 -23.82 -30.36 2.66
N THR A 38 -25.09 -30.60 2.33
CA THR A 38 -25.49 -31.77 1.52
C THR A 38 -24.88 -31.74 0.12
N LEU A 39 -24.83 -30.57 -0.52
CA LEU A 39 -24.16 -30.41 -1.82
C LEU A 39 -22.66 -30.65 -1.74
N MET A 40 -22.01 -30.21 -0.66
CA MET A 40 -20.60 -30.47 -0.39
C MET A 40 -20.34 -31.97 -0.24
N GLU A 41 -21.18 -32.69 0.51
CA GLU A 41 -21.08 -34.14 0.67
C GLU A 41 -21.24 -34.89 -0.67
N LYS A 42 -22.11 -34.41 -1.56
CA LYS A 42 -22.25 -34.98 -2.92
C LYS A 42 -21.04 -34.73 -3.83
N LYS A 43 -20.16 -33.77 -3.51
CA LYS A 43 -18.98 -33.38 -4.31
C LYS A 43 -17.66 -33.64 -3.59
N LEU A 44 -17.65 -34.60 -2.66
CA LEU A 44 -16.44 -35.02 -1.96
C LEU A 44 -15.42 -35.64 -2.94
N THR A 45 -14.18 -35.19 -2.82
CA THR A 45 -13.00 -35.77 -3.47
C THR A 45 -11.96 -36.12 -2.41
N PRO A 46 -11.08 -37.11 -2.64
CA PRO A 46 -10.05 -37.49 -1.66
C PRO A 46 -9.22 -36.29 -1.14
N GLU A 47 -8.98 -35.30 -1.99
CA GLU A 47 -8.22 -34.08 -1.65
C GLU A 47 -8.99 -33.11 -0.75
N ASN A 48 -10.33 -33.08 -0.80
CA ASN A 48 -11.14 -32.09 -0.09
C ASN A 48 -11.87 -32.64 1.15
N VAL A 49 -11.90 -33.96 1.36
CA VAL A 49 -12.63 -34.62 2.46
C VAL A 49 -12.27 -34.05 3.83
N SER A 50 -10.98 -33.89 4.12
CA SER A 50 -10.53 -33.33 5.41
C SER A 50 -11.04 -31.89 5.64
N ARG A 51 -11.09 -31.08 4.59
CA ARG A 51 -11.62 -29.71 4.66
C ARG A 51 -13.13 -29.72 4.84
N ALA A 52 -13.83 -30.59 4.11
CA ALA A 52 -15.28 -30.74 4.18
C ALA A 52 -15.73 -31.15 5.59
N LEU A 53 -15.05 -32.12 6.22
CA LEU A 53 -15.33 -32.53 7.59
C LEU A 53 -15.17 -31.36 8.59
N ARG A 54 -14.09 -30.57 8.48
CA ARG A 54 -13.90 -29.39 9.35
C ARG A 54 -15.01 -28.36 9.21
N VAL A 55 -15.50 -28.13 7.98
CA VAL A 55 -16.60 -27.20 7.70
C VAL A 55 -17.91 -27.75 8.28
N ARG A 56 -18.17 -29.04 8.11
CA ARG A 56 -19.34 -29.71 8.69
C ARG A 56 -19.34 -29.62 10.21
N ASP A 57 -18.23 -29.97 10.85
CA ASP A 57 -18.11 -29.91 12.31
C ASP A 57 -18.22 -28.48 12.84
N TYR A 58 -17.77 -27.48 12.07
CA TYR A 58 -17.97 -26.09 12.44
C TYR A 58 -19.46 -25.74 12.51
N TRP A 59 -20.21 -25.98 11.44
CA TRP A 59 -21.62 -25.58 11.36
C TRP A 59 -22.56 -26.44 12.19
N LEU A 60 -22.29 -27.74 12.34
CA LEU A 60 -23.19 -28.66 13.04
C LEU A 60 -22.87 -28.81 14.53
N VAL A 61 -21.64 -28.55 14.96
CA VAL A 61 -21.20 -28.81 16.35
C VAL A 61 -20.68 -27.55 17.03
N ARG A 62 -19.68 -26.88 16.45
CA ARG A 62 -19.02 -25.75 17.12
C ARG A 62 -19.87 -24.49 17.16
N PHE A 63 -20.44 -24.08 16.03
CA PHE A 63 -21.23 -22.86 15.90
C PHE A 63 -22.50 -22.89 16.76
N PRO A 64 -23.31 -23.97 16.77
CA PRO A 64 -24.47 -24.06 17.66
C PRO A 64 -24.08 -24.27 19.13
N GLY A 65 -22.89 -24.82 19.38
CA GLY A 65 -22.34 -25.00 20.73
C GLY A 65 -21.79 -23.71 21.37
N TYR A 66 -21.63 -22.62 20.60
CA TYR A 66 -21.23 -21.34 21.18
C TYR A 66 -22.32 -20.75 22.07
N PRO A 67 -21.96 -20.05 23.16
CA PRO A 67 -22.90 -19.24 23.92
C PRO A 67 -23.62 -18.23 23.02
N ASP A 68 -24.90 -17.98 23.32
CA ASP A 68 -25.76 -17.14 22.47
C ASP A 68 -25.17 -15.76 22.15
N LYS A 69 -24.54 -15.11 23.15
CA LYS A 69 -23.89 -13.81 22.97
C LYS A 69 -22.72 -13.86 21.98
N THR A 70 -21.90 -14.91 22.04
CA THR A 70 -20.76 -15.08 21.14
C THR A 70 -21.23 -15.36 19.72
N ARG A 71 -22.25 -16.20 19.56
CA ARG A 71 -22.83 -16.50 18.24
C ARG A 71 -23.48 -15.27 17.62
N ALA A 72 -24.27 -14.52 18.40
CA ALA A 72 -24.87 -13.26 17.96
C ALA A 72 -23.79 -12.27 17.51
N SER A 73 -22.71 -12.10 18.28
CA SER A 73 -21.59 -11.22 17.91
C SER A 73 -20.91 -11.65 16.60
N VAL A 74 -20.73 -12.95 16.35
CA VAL A 74 -20.17 -13.46 15.08
C VAL A 74 -21.11 -13.18 13.91
N VAL A 75 -22.41 -13.46 14.08
CA VAL A 75 -23.44 -13.22 13.07
C VAL A 75 -23.51 -11.73 12.75
N GLU A 76 -23.74 -10.88 13.75
CA GLU A 76 -23.83 -9.43 13.60
C GLU A 76 -22.56 -8.84 12.97
N GLY A 77 -21.38 -9.27 13.42
CA GLY A 77 -20.10 -8.79 12.89
C GLY A 77 -19.90 -9.15 11.42
N MET A 78 -20.38 -10.31 10.98
CA MET A 78 -20.28 -10.72 9.59
C MET A 78 -21.38 -10.10 8.72
N LEU A 79 -22.63 -10.05 9.20
CA LEU A 79 -23.74 -9.39 8.51
C LEU A 79 -23.49 -7.89 8.33
N ALA A 80 -22.86 -7.22 9.28
CA ALA A 80 -22.47 -5.81 9.13
C ALA A 80 -21.49 -5.61 7.96
N ARG A 81 -20.51 -6.50 7.80
CA ARG A 81 -19.51 -6.42 6.71
C ARG A 81 -20.13 -6.76 5.36
N VAL A 82 -20.96 -7.80 5.30
CA VAL A 82 -21.67 -8.19 4.07
C VAL A 82 -22.66 -7.10 3.69
N GLY A 83 -23.44 -6.58 4.64
CA GLY A 83 -24.39 -5.49 4.43
C GLY A 83 -23.73 -4.22 3.92
N ALA A 84 -22.53 -3.87 4.40
CA ALA A 84 -21.76 -2.75 3.88
C ALA A 84 -21.34 -2.93 2.40
N LEU A 85 -21.07 -4.18 1.98
CA LEU A 85 -20.74 -4.51 0.59
C LEU A 85 -21.97 -4.67 -0.31
N SER A 86 -23.11 -5.10 0.24
CA SER A 86 -24.36 -5.32 -0.51
C SER A 86 -25.19 -4.05 -0.69
N SER A 87 -24.90 -2.97 0.03
CA SER A 87 -25.71 -1.74 -0.01
C SER A 87 -24.98 -0.55 -0.65
N GLY A 88 -25.76 0.47 -1.04
CA GLY A 88 -25.25 1.75 -1.54
C GLY A 88 -24.40 1.64 -2.81
N THR A 89 -23.30 2.39 -2.85
CA THR A 89 -22.38 2.41 -4.00
C THR A 89 -21.59 1.11 -4.13
N LEU A 90 -21.22 0.48 -3.02
CA LEU A 90 -20.49 -0.79 -3.03
C LEU A 90 -21.34 -1.94 -3.57
N GLY A 91 -22.61 -2.02 -3.17
CA GLY A 91 -23.56 -3.01 -3.70
C GLY A 91 -23.75 -2.87 -5.20
N ARG A 92 -23.82 -1.64 -5.72
CA ARG A 92 -23.88 -1.42 -7.17
C ARG A 92 -22.61 -1.86 -7.90
N LEU A 93 -21.43 -1.63 -7.33
CA LEU A 93 -20.14 -1.95 -7.95
C LEU A 93 -19.81 -3.44 -7.90
N PHE A 94 -20.10 -4.13 -6.79
CA PHE A 94 -19.65 -5.51 -6.53
C PHE A 94 -20.78 -6.53 -6.45
N GLY A 95 -22.03 -6.10 -6.25
CA GLY A 95 -23.21 -6.96 -6.19
C GLY A 95 -23.94 -7.14 -7.52
N SER A 96 -23.57 -6.38 -8.55
CA SER A 96 -24.11 -6.51 -9.91
C SER A 96 -23.17 -7.33 -10.82
N GLU A 97 -23.57 -7.57 -12.07
CA GLU A 97 -22.66 -8.18 -13.05
C GLU A 97 -21.43 -7.29 -13.27
N MET A 98 -20.27 -7.79 -12.86
CA MET A 98 -19.01 -7.07 -12.96
C MET A 98 -18.45 -7.21 -14.37
N SER A 99 -18.39 -6.10 -15.11
CA SER A 99 -17.82 -6.04 -16.45
C SER A 99 -16.28 -5.95 -16.46
N TRP A 100 -15.67 -5.81 -15.29
CA TRP A 100 -14.24 -5.63 -15.15
C TRP A 100 -13.54 -6.89 -14.65
N THR A 101 -12.45 -7.25 -15.32
CA THR A 101 -11.48 -8.25 -14.86
C THR A 101 -10.06 -7.74 -15.09
N PRO A 102 -9.06 -8.22 -14.32
CA PRO A 102 -7.65 -7.90 -14.57
C PRO A 102 -7.18 -8.21 -16.01
N ASP A 103 -7.81 -9.18 -16.69
CA ASP A 103 -7.51 -9.54 -18.09
C ASP A 103 -7.68 -8.38 -19.07
N LEU A 104 -8.64 -7.48 -18.82
CA LEU A 104 -8.79 -6.27 -19.62
C LEU A 104 -7.51 -5.45 -19.61
N VAL A 105 -6.90 -5.31 -18.42
CA VAL A 105 -5.62 -4.62 -18.31
C VAL A 105 -4.61 -5.36 -19.17
N TYR A 106 -4.43 -6.67 -19.02
CA TYR A 106 -3.46 -7.48 -19.78
C TYR A 106 -3.57 -7.32 -21.30
N ASN A 107 -4.78 -7.11 -21.82
CA ASN A 107 -5.06 -6.90 -23.23
C ASN A 107 -4.86 -5.46 -23.73
N GLY A 108 -4.43 -4.54 -22.86
CA GLY A 108 -4.11 -3.15 -23.26
C GLY A 108 -4.97 -2.09 -22.59
N ALA A 109 -6.06 -2.45 -21.92
CA ALA A 109 -6.95 -1.47 -21.33
C ALA A 109 -6.29 -0.75 -20.14
N ILE A 110 -6.64 0.52 -19.96
CA ILE A 110 -6.31 1.29 -18.76
C ILE A 110 -7.58 1.33 -17.90
N THR A 111 -7.46 0.83 -16.68
CA THR A 111 -8.55 0.89 -15.70
C THR A 111 -8.32 2.09 -14.78
N ILE A 112 -9.28 3.00 -14.74
CA ILE A 112 -9.31 4.13 -13.81
C ILE A 112 -10.39 3.85 -12.76
N VAL A 113 -10.00 3.83 -11.49
CA VAL A 113 -10.93 3.63 -10.37
C VAL A 113 -11.32 5.00 -9.81
N ASP A 114 -12.43 5.56 -10.31
CA ASP A 114 -12.98 6.84 -9.86
C ASP A 114 -13.86 6.65 -8.63
N CYS A 115 -13.23 6.41 -7.48
CA CYS A 115 -13.90 6.26 -6.18
C CYS A 115 -13.29 7.23 -5.15
N PRO A 116 -13.43 8.56 -5.35
CA PRO A 116 -12.82 9.55 -4.48
C PRO A 116 -13.37 9.44 -3.06
N GLN A 117 -12.46 9.33 -2.10
CA GLN A 117 -12.82 9.14 -0.69
C GLN A 117 -13.57 10.36 -0.13
N LEU A 118 -13.28 11.57 -0.61
CA LEU A 118 -14.00 12.79 -0.20
C LEU A 118 -15.50 12.76 -0.56
N LYS A 119 -15.88 12.01 -1.61
CA LYS A 119 -17.29 11.92 -2.04
C LYS A 119 -18.00 10.71 -1.44
N PHE A 120 -17.31 9.58 -1.33
CA PHE A 120 -17.92 8.30 -0.95
C PHE A 120 -17.48 7.80 0.44
N GLY A 121 -16.66 8.57 1.15
CA GLY A 121 -16.13 8.21 2.46
C GLY A 121 -15.42 6.86 2.46
N GLU A 122 -15.71 6.07 3.50
CA GLU A 122 -15.14 4.74 3.67
C GLU A 122 -15.56 3.76 2.56
N ALA A 123 -16.75 3.93 1.97
CA ALA A 123 -17.19 3.07 0.87
C ALA A 123 -16.29 3.25 -0.36
N GLY A 124 -15.91 4.48 -0.70
CA GLY A 124 -14.95 4.76 -1.77
C GLY A 124 -13.58 4.16 -1.49
N ARG A 125 -13.09 4.32 -0.26
CA ARG A 125 -11.83 3.73 0.20
C ARG A 125 -11.83 2.21 0.04
N LEU A 126 -12.88 1.54 0.51
CA LEU A 126 -13.02 0.09 0.43
C LEU A 126 -13.09 -0.39 -1.02
N ALA A 127 -13.84 0.30 -1.89
CA ALA A 127 -13.92 -0.03 -3.31
C ALA A 127 -12.54 0.00 -3.97
N THR A 128 -11.80 1.10 -3.79
CA THR A 128 -10.45 1.24 -4.35
C THR A 128 -9.49 0.18 -3.81
N CYS A 129 -9.56 -0.12 -2.50
CA CYS A 129 -8.79 -1.21 -1.90
C CYS A 129 -9.12 -2.57 -2.53
N LEU A 130 -10.41 -2.87 -2.77
CA LEU A 130 -10.83 -4.14 -3.35
C LEU A 130 -10.34 -4.30 -4.79
N PHE A 131 -10.45 -3.26 -5.63
CA PHE A 131 -9.91 -3.26 -6.99
C PHE A 131 -8.39 -3.46 -6.97
N LYS A 132 -7.66 -2.69 -6.15
CA LYS A 132 -6.22 -2.82 -5.99
C LYS A 132 -5.82 -4.23 -5.56
N CYS A 133 -6.44 -4.77 -4.51
CA CYS A 133 -6.14 -6.11 -4.01
C CYS A 133 -6.43 -7.21 -5.04
N SER A 134 -7.52 -7.06 -5.80
CA SER A 134 -7.89 -8.01 -6.84
C SER A 134 -6.86 -8.00 -7.97
N PHE A 135 -6.48 -6.81 -8.42
CA PHE A 135 -5.43 -6.63 -9.42
C PHE A 135 -4.08 -7.18 -8.96
N THR A 136 -3.60 -6.80 -7.78
CA THR A 136 -2.26 -7.22 -7.33
C THR A 136 -2.15 -8.73 -7.11
N ARG A 137 -3.20 -9.36 -6.56
CA ARG A 137 -3.25 -10.82 -6.38
C ARG A 137 -3.27 -11.57 -7.70
N ASP A 138 -4.00 -11.06 -8.69
CA ASP A 138 -4.07 -11.70 -10.00
C ASP A 138 -2.74 -11.57 -10.76
N VAL A 139 -2.14 -10.38 -10.73
CA VAL A 139 -0.81 -10.11 -11.30
C VAL A 139 0.25 -11.03 -10.71
N GLN A 140 0.22 -11.30 -9.40
CA GLN A 140 1.15 -12.23 -8.75
C GLN A 140 0.94 -13.70 -9.14
N ARG A 141 -0.27 -14.08 -9.56
CA ARG A 141 -0.61 -15.46 -9.96
C ARG A 141 -0.29 -15.76 -11.41
N ARG A 142 -0.18 -14.74 -12.26
CA ARG A 142 0.06 -14.95 -13.69
C ARG A 142 1.43 -15.57 -13.92
N LYS A 143 1.50 -16.44 -14.94
CA LYS A 143 2.78 -16.95 -15.44
C LYS A 143 3.45 -15.86 -16.27
N VAL A 144 4.68 -15.51 -15.89
CA VAL A 144 5.46 -14.47 -16.57
C VAL A 144 6.52 -15.12 -17.46
N GLY A 145 6.53 -14.74 -18.73
CA GLY A 145 7.54 -15.09 -19.73
C GLY A 145 8.13 -13.85 -20.41
N LEU A 146 8.92 -14.09 -21.46
CA LEU A 146 9.61 -13.03 -22.23
C LEU A 146 8.63 -12.09 -22.96
N ASP A 147 7.50 -12.62 -23.43
CA ASP A 147 6.48 -11.85 -24.17
C ASP A 147 5.37 -11.28 -23.29
N THR A 148 5.44 -11.49 -21.97
CA THR A 148 4.40 -10.99 -21.06
C THR A 148 4.40 -9.47 -21.01
N ARG A 149 3.29 -8.85 -21.39
CA ARG A 149 3.14 -7.39 -21.35
C ARG A 149 3.33 -6.86 -19.91
N PRO A 150 4.25 -5.89 -19.69
CA PRO A 150 4.33 -5.19 -18.43
C PRO A 150 3.02 -4.48 -18.12
N VAL A 151 2.65 -4.48 -16.83
CA VAL A 151 1.48 -3.74 -16.32
C VAL A 151 1.95 -2.72 -15.30
N PHE A 152 1.08 -1.78 -14.94
CA PHE A 152 1.39 -0.84 -13.88
C PHE A 152 0.22 -0.70 -12.92
N LEU A 153 0.55 -0.45 -11.66
CA LEU A 153 -0.34 0.04 -10.62
C LEU A 153 0.04 1.49 -10.34
N TRP A 154 -0.86 2.42 -10.60
CA TRP A 154 -0.69 3.83 -10.28
C TRP A 154 -1.67 4.20 -9.18
N CYS A 155 -1.14 4.59 -8.01
CA CYS A 155 -1.95 4.90 -6.85
C CYS A 155 -1.62 6.30 -6.34
N ASP A 156 -2.55 7.22 -6.56
CA ASP A 156 -2.52 8.52 -5.92
C ASP A 156 -3.06 8.43 -4.48
N GLU A 157 -2.58 9.30 -3.60
CA GLU A 157 -2.91 9.36 -2.17
C GLU A 157 -2.95 7.98 -1.50
N VAL A 158 -1.86 7.21 -1.67
CA VAL A 158 -1.76 5.80 -1.29
C VAL A 158 -2.06 5.54 0.18
N GLN A 159 -1.84 6.51 1.06
CA GLN A 159 -2.06 6.41 2.50
C GLN A 159 -3.47 5.92 2.88
N TYR A 160 -4.48 6.21 2.05
CA TYR A 160 -5.86 5.82 2.32
C TYR A 160 -6.16 4.37 1.94
N VAL A 161 -5.35 3.79 1.06
CA VAL A 161 -5.58 2.47 0.49
C VAL A 161 -4.46 1.49 0.82
N LEU A 162 -3.55 1.84 1.74
CA LEU A 162 -2.51 0.93 2.23
C LEU A 162 -3.11 -0.27 2.95
N THR A 163 -2.48 -1.42 2.70
CA THR A 163 -2.82 -2.71 3.28
C THR A 163 -1.53 -3.43 3.64
N SER A 164 -1.59 -4.31 4.63
CA SER A 164 -0.43 -5.11 5.05
C SER A 164 0.19 -5.96 3.92
N SER A 165 -0.59 -6.27 2.89
CA SER A 165 -0.14 -7.06 1.73
C SER A 165 0.75 -6.27 0.77
N ASP A 166 0.76 -4.93 0.83
CA ASP A 166 1.48 -4.11 -0.15
C ASP A 166 2.99 -4.26 -0.04
N VAL A 167 3.54 -4.46 1.16
CA VAL A 167 4.98 -4.73 1.36
C VAL A 167 5.38 -6.03 0.66
N MET A 168 4.63 -7.10 0.89
CA MET A 168 4.87 -8.42 0.26
C MET A 168 4.66 -8.37 -1.24
N TYR A 169 3.74 -7.55 -1.72
CA TYR A 169 3.56 -7.31 -3.13
C TYR A 169 4.76 -6.56 -3.73
N ALA A 170 5.24 -5.50 -3.07
CA ALA A 170 6.35 -4.70 -3.57
C ALA A 170 7.66 -5.50 -3.75
N THR A 171 7.89 -6.54 -2.94
CA THR A 171 9.06 -7.43 -3.11
C THR A 171 8.98 -8.32 -4.35
N THR A 172 7.76 -8.65 -4.82
CA THR A 172 7.50 -9.61 -5.91
C THR A 172 6.95 -8.95 -7.18
N ALA A 173 6.63 -7.66 -7.15
CA ALA A 173 6.09 -6.91 -8.28
C ALA A 173 7.01 -6.95 -9.51
N ARG A 174 8.35 -6.90 -9.29
CA ARG A 174 9.35 -6.95 -10.37
C ARG A 174 9.32 -8.26 -11.14
N SER A 175 9.30 -9.40 -10.47
CA SER A 175 9.23 -10.72 -11.14
C SER A 175 7.88 -10.90 -11.84
N SER A 176 6.84 -10.25 -11.33
CA SER A 176 5.50 -10.21 -11.93
C SER A 176 5.40 -9.25 -13.14
N ARG A 177 6.50 -8.56 -13.52
CA ARG A 177 6.53 -7.49 -14.53
C ARG A 177 5.46 -6.41 -14.30
N CYS A 178 5.26 -6.02 -13.04
CA CYS A 178 4.40 -4.92 -12.65
C CYS A 178 5.19 -3.74 -12.12
N ILE A 179 4.90 -2.55 -12.63
CA ILE A 179 5.45 -1.28 -12.18
C ILE A 179 4.50 -0.69 -11.14
N THR A 180 4.97 -0.50 -9.90
CA THR A 180 4.18 0.09 -8.83
C THR A 180 4.59 1.54 -8.63
N VAL A 181 3.66 2.47 -8.87
CA VAL A 181 3.83 3.91 -8.65
C VAL A 181 2.88 4.33 -7.54
N LEU A 182 3.46 4.80 -6.43
CA LEU A 182 2.71 5.24 -5.26
C LEU A 182 3.02 6.72 -5.01
N LEU A 183 1.98 7.52 -4.82
CA LEU A 183 2.09 8.93 -4.49
C LEU A 183 1.52 9.15 -3.10
N THR A 184 2.22 9.96 -2.30
CA THR A 184 1.85 10.37 -0.95
C THR A 184 2.42 11.76 -0.70
N GLN A 185 1.79 12.49 0.21
CA GLN A 185 2.26 13.82 0.63
C GLN A 185 3.50 13.73 1.52
N SER A 186 3.56 12.74 2.42
CA SER A 186 4.64 12.63 3.41
C SER A 186 4.78 11.21 3.97
N ILE A 187 5.92 10.93 4.61
CA ILE A 187 6.16 9.67 5.34
C ILE A 187 5.26 9.59 6.57
N SER A 188 5.07 10.68 7.33
CA SER A 188 4.19 10.64 8.50
C SER A 188 2.74 10.36 8.16
N THR A 189 2.26 10.82 7.00
CA THR A 189 0.89 10.51 6.56
C THR A 189 0.72 9.00 6.36
N LEU A 190 1.75 8.31 5.85
CA LEU A 190 1.75 6.85 5.72
C LEU A 190 1.71 6.17 7.10
N THR A 191 2.57 6.62 8.03
CA THR A 191 2.67 6.04 9.37
C THR A 191 1.40 6.26 10.19
N ALA A 192 0.79 7.45 10.09
CA ALA A 192 -0.43 7.81 10.81
C ALA A 192 -1.61 6.92 10.40
N MET A 193 -1.76 6.62 9.10
CA MET A 193 -2.85 5.76 8.61
C MET A 193 -2.72 4.30 9.04
N LEU A 194 -1.54 3.87 9.48
CA LEU A 194 -1.28 2.52 9.97
C LEU A 194 -1.40 2.39 11.50
N GLY A 195 -1.84 3.45 12.19
CA GLY A 195 -2.06 3.45 13.64
C GLY A 195 -0.90 4.01 14.47
N GLY A 196 0.15 4.55 13.85
CA GLY A 196 1.20 5.33 14.54
C GLY A 196 2.14 4.54 15.47
N ASP A 197 1.92 3.24 15.68
CA ASP A 197 2.76 2.40 16.54
C ASP A 197 4.15 2.11 15.92
N MET A 198 5.11 1.59 16.71
CA MET A 198 6.43 1.18 16.21
C MET A 198 6.35 0.18 15.04
N GLY A 199 5.28 -0.64 14.99
CA GLY A 199 5.02 -1.55 13.87
C GLY A 199 4.67 -0.82 12.57
N ALA A 200 4.03 0.34 12.65
CA ALA A 200 3.69 1.17 11.50
C ALA A 200 4.94 1.79 10.87
N GLU A 201 5.86 2.32 11.68
CA GLU A 201 7.12 2.87 11.17
C GLU A 201 7.95 1.79 10.46
N ALA A 202 8.14 0.63 11.10
CA ALA A 202 8.86 -0.49 10.49
C ALA A 202 8.21 -0.94 9.16
N PHE A 203 6.87 -0.97 9.10
CA PHE A 203 6.14 -1.29 7.88
C PHE A 203 6.38 -0.26 6.77
N VAL A 204 6.28 1.05 7.07
CA VAL A 204 6.51 2.12 6.10
C VAL A 204 7.95 2.09 5.59
N HIS A 205 8.93 1.93 6.46
CA HIS A 205 10.33 1.79 6.05
C HIS A 205 10.56 0.56 5.17
N SER A 206 9.91 -0.56 5.47
CA SER A 206 9.96 -1.77 4.63
C SER A 206 9.34 -1.53 3.24
N LEU A 207 8.18 -0.88 3.18
CA LEU A 207 7.53 -0.52 1.92
C LEU A 207 8.42 0.40 1.08
N LEU A 208 8.90 1.49 1.69
CA LEU A 208 9.78 2.45 1.03
C LEU A 208 11.08 1.78 0.57
N GLY A 209 11.65 0.85 1.35
CA GLY A 209 12.85 0.10 0.97
C GLY A 209 12.69 -0.71 -0.32
N ASN A 210 11.49 -1.21 -0.60
CA ASN A 210 11.20 -1.98 -1.83
C ASN A 210 11.02 -1.09 -3.07
N LEU A 211 10.69 0.19 -2.90
CA LEU A 211 10.53 1.15 -3.99
C LEU A 211 11.91 1.66 -4.45
N ARG A 212 12.37 1.24 -5.62
CA ARG A 212 13.74 1.52 -6.07
C ARG A 212 13.98 2.96 -6.51
N THR A 213 12.97 3.57 -7.13
CA THR A 213 13.04 4.95 -7.62
C THR A 213 12.10 5.80 -6.77
N LYS A 214 12.58 6.95 -6.30
CA LYS A 214 11.81 7.88 -5.48
C LYS A 214 11.91 9.27 -6.08
N PHE A 215 10.77 9.95 -6.18
CA PHE A 215 10.69 11.33 -6.61
C PHE A 215 10.28 12.16 -5.40
N PHE A 216 11.16 13.04 -4.97
CA PHE A 216 10.91 13.98 -3.89
C PHE A 216 10.63 15.34 -4.50
N HIS A 217 9.38 15.79 -4.40
CA HIS A 217 9.01 17.16 -4.70
C HIS A 217 9.22 18.04 -3.47
N SER A 218 8.93 19.34 -3.59
CA SER A 218 8.93 20.23 -2.43
C SER A 218 8.06 19.66 -1.32
N CYS A 219 8.64 19.54 -0.13
CA CYS A 219 8.02 18.96 1.05
C CYS A 219 8.48 19.73 2.28
N GLU A 220 7.54 20.14 3.12
CA GLU A 220 7.83 20.91 4.34
C GLU A 220 8.19 20.01 5.54
N GLU A 221 7.93 18.71 5.42
CA GLU A 221 8.09 17.79 6.54
C GLU A 221 9.56 17.41 6.76
N SER A 222 10.06 17.69 7.97
CA SER A 222 11.42 17.35 8.39
C SER A 222 11.74 15.86 8.22
N ARG A 223 10.84 14.94 8.61
CA ARG A 223 11.09 13.48 8.50
C ARG A 223 11.31 13.04 7.05
N THR A 224 10.46 13.49 6.11
CA THR A 224 10.62 13.17 4.69
C THR A 224 11.89 13.80 4.10
N CYS A 225 12.21 15.03 4.48
CA CYS A 225 13.44 15.69 4.04
C CYS A 225 14.70 14.99 4.55
N MET A 226 14.73 14.64 5.84
CA MET A 226 15.82 13.89 6.46
C MET A 226 15.99 12.51 5.83
N TYR A 227 14.89 11.82 5.53
CA TYR A 227 14.93 10.53 4.85
C TYR A 227 15.64 10.61 3.49
N LEU A 228 15.36 11.63 2.67
CA LEU A 228 16.10 11.83 1.42
C LEU A 228 17.57 12.19 1.68
N ALA A 229 17.87 13.06 2.64
CA ALA A 229 19.24 13.44 2.96
C ALA A 229 20.08 12.23 3.39
N GLU A 230 19.51 11.33 4.20
CA GLU A 230 20.12 10.06 4.60
C GLU A 230 20.31 9.10 3.42
N LEU A 231 19.31 9.00 2.52
CA LEU A 231 19.41 8.18 1.30
C LEU A 231 20.51 8.69 0.35
N ALA A 232 20.63 10.02 0.18
CA ALA A 232 21.66 10.63 -0.63
C ALA A 232 23.06 10.43 -0.03
N GLY A 233 23.14 10.31 1.30
CA GLY A 233 24.34 10.06 2.07
C GLY A 233 25.14 11.33 2.35
N HIS A 234 26.37 11.12 2.81
CA HIS A 234 27.25 12.20 3.25
C HIS A 234 28.47 12.39 2.35
N GLU A 235 29.06 13.57 2.44
CA GLU A 235 30.40 13.85 1.94
C GLU A 235 31.24 14.56 3.00
N PHE A 236 32.56 14.42 2.89
CA PHE A 236 33.50 15.08 3.78
C PHE A 236 34.03 16.32 3.10
N LEU A 237 33.76 17.48 3.69
CA LEU A 237 34.32 18.74 3.24
C LEU A 237 35.54 19.09 4.09
N PRO A 238 36.70 19.40 3.46
CA PRO A 238 37.82 20.00 4.17
C PRO A 238 37.46 21.44 4.51
N ILE A 239 37.46 21.76 5.80
CA ILE A 239 37.22 23.11 6.32
C ILE A 239 38.56 23.68 6.79
N PRO A 240 39.11 24.70 6.10
CA PRO A 240 40.26 25.42 6.57
C PRO A 240 39.86 26.33 7.73
N SER A 241 40.57 26.23 8.84
CA SER A 241 40.46 27.11 10.00
C SER A 241 41.73 27.92 10.13
N TRP A 242 41.58 29.24 10.27
CA TRP A 242 42.69 30.18 10.44
C TRP A 242 42.52 30.86 11.78
N THR A 243 43.50 30.68 12.67
CA THR A 243 43.53 31.39 13.94
C THR A 243 44.53 32.52 13.81
N VAL A 244 44.03 33.76 13.89
CA VAL A 244 44.87 34.96 13.94
C VAL A 244 44.93 35.43 15.39
N PRO A 245 46.08 35.33 16.07
CA PRO A 245 46.21 35.80 17.44
C PRO A 245 46.05 37.33 17.52
N THR A 246 45.20 37.81 18.43
CA THR A 246 44.83 39.22 18.59
C THR A 246 45.62 39.95 19.68
N GLY A 247 46.79 39.44 20.07
CA GLY A 247 47.64 40.01 21.13
C GLY A 247 48.63 41.06 20.63
N VAL A 248 49.16 41.88 21.55
CA VAL A 248 50.24 42.85 21.26
C VAL A 248 51.48 42.09 20.80
N ALA A 249 51.97 42.40 19.60
CA ALA A 249 53.13 41.75 19.00
C ALA A 249 54.40 42.04 19.81
N GLY A 250 54.95 41.01 20.46
CA GLY A 250 56.24 41.03 21.13
C GLY A 250 57.09 39.84 20.67
N GLU A 251 58.38 39.81 21.03
CA GLU A 251 59.23 38.65 20.80
C GLU A 251 58.63 37.42 21.50
N GLY A 252 58.19 36.44 20.70
CA GLY A 252 57.54 35.21 21.18
C GLY A 252 56.03 35.11 20.93
N SER A 253 55.39 36.09 20.29
CA SER A 253 53.96 35.99 19.92
C SER A 253 53.71 34.83 18.95
N PRO A 254 52.70 33.97 19.19
CA PRO A 254 52.36 32.88 18.27
C PRO A 254 52.06 33.43 16.87
N GLY A 255 52.63 32.81 15.84
CA GLY A 255 52.30 33.13 14.45
C GLY A 255 50.88 32.68 14.08
N PRO A 256 50.32 33.14 12.95
CA PRO A 256 49.07 32.62 12.42
C PRO A 256 49.14 31.09 12.29
N SER A 257 48.15 30.39 12.81
CA SER A 257 48.06 28.94 12.67
C SER A 257 46.92 28.57 11.73
N ALA A 258 47.22 27.66 10.80
CA ALA A 258 46.25 27.06 9.91
C ALA A 258 46.04 25.60 10.31
N SER A 259 44.78 25.20 10.46
CA SER A 259 44.40 23.81 10.65
C SER A 259 43.34 23.44 9.61
N MET A 260 43.29 22.17 9.21
CA MET A 260 42.29 21.69 8.26
C MET A 260 41.53 20.54 8.89
N GLY A 261 40.27 20.81 9.22
CA GLY A 261 39.33 19.80 9.73
C GLY A 261 38.57 19.16 8.59
N MET A 262 38.11 17.92 8.77
CA MET A 262 37.14 17.29 7.87
C MET A 262 35.78 17.33 8.55
N GLN A 263 34.79 17.97 7.92
CA GLN A 263 33.41 17.97 8.40
C GLN A 263 32.56 17.09 7.50
N ARG A 264 31.76 16.21 8.11
CA ARG A 264 30.77 15.39 7.43
C ARG A 264 29.49 16.19 7.23
N ILE A 265 29.08 16.42 5.99
CA ILE A 265 27.84 17.12 5.62
C ILE A 265 26.93 16.23 4.77
N TYR A 266 25.66 16.62 4.60
CA TYR A 266 24.77 15.89 3.69
C TYR A 266 25.06 16.26 2.24
N ARG A 267 25.00 15.27 1.34
CA ARG A 267 25.10 15.53 -0.11
C ARG A 267 23.88 16.26 -0.67
N VAL A 268 22.74 16.12 0.01
CA VAL A 268 21.51 16.88 -0.23
C VAL A 268 21.06 17.40 1.13
N GLU A 269 21.21 18.70 1.36
CA GLU A 269 20.75 19.33 2.60
C GLU A 269 19.22 19.29 2.68
N PRO A 270 18.62 18.96 3.84
CA PRO A 270 17.17 18.93 4.02
C PRO A 270 16.46 20.23 3.61
N SER A 271 17.09 21.38 3.87
CA SER A 271 16.58 22.71 3.48
C SER A 271 16.48 22.91 1.97
N ALA A 272 17.35 22.24 1.19
CA ALA A 272 17.31 22.32 -0.27
C ALA A 272 16.06 21.64 -0.86
N ILE A 273 15.46 20.69 -0.13
CA ILE A 273 14.24 19.99 -0.54
C ILE A 273 13.02 20.90 -0.34
N GLN A 274 12.98 21.62 0.79
CA GLN A 274 11.92 22.61 1.07
C GLN A 274 11.94 23.77 0.08
N ALA A 275 13.12 24.11 -0.45
CA ALA A 275 13.30 25.18 -1.43
C ALA A 275 12.99 24.79 -2.90
N LEU A 276 12.58 23.54 -3.17
CA LEU A 276 12.22 23.12 -4.52
C LEU A 276 10.99 23.89 -5.04
N LYS A 277 10.99 24.24 -6.32
CA LYS A 277 9.86 24.93 -6.96
C LYS A 277 8.63 24.03 -7.07
N THR A 278 7.47 24.55 -6.68
CA THR A 278 6.17 23.84 -6.65
C THR A 278 5.35 23.99 -7.95
N GLY A 279 5.92 24.60 -8.99
CA GLY A 279 5.20 24.87 -10.25
C GLY A 279 4.25 26.06 -10.15
N GLY A 280 3.27 26.12 -11.08
CA GLY A 280 2.33 27.22 -11.20
C GLY A 280 2.90 28.52 -11.79
N PRO A 281 2.07 29.57 -11.97
CA PRO A 281 2.48 30.81 -12.63
C PRO A 281 3.66 31.52 -11.98
N ALA A 282 3.76 31.47 -10.65
CA ALA A 282 4.85 32.10 -9.89
C ALA A 282 6.23 31.45 -10.10
N ASN A 283 6.26 30.19 -10.59
CA ASN A 283 7.48 29.45 -10.86
C ASN A 283 7.66 29.14 -12.37
N ASP A 284 7.03 29.93 -13.24
CA ASP A 284 7.02 29.72 -14.70
C ASP A 284 6.57 28.32 -15.12
N PHE A 285 5.65 27.71 -14.35
CA PHE A 285 5.18 26.33 -14.57
C PHE A 285 6.30 25.28 -14.51
N LYS A 286 7.42 25.60 -13.82
CA LYS A 286 8.53 24.66 -13.58
C LYS A 286 8.44 24.07 -12.18
N VAL A 287 8.39 22.75 -12.13
CA VAL A 287 8.41 21.97 -10.88
C VAL A 287 9.79 21.38 -10.72
N GLU A 288 10.40 21.51 -9.55
CA GLU A 288 11.67 20.84 -9.26
C GLU A 288 11.44 19.60 -8.40
N ALA A 289 12.22 18.56 -8.67
CA ALA A 289 12.21 17.33 -7.89
C ALA A 289 13.64 16.79 -7.72
N VAL A 290 13.88 16.09 -6.61
CA VAL A 290 15.07 15.26 -6.43
C VAL A 290 14.67 13.81 -6.68
N VAL A 291 15.24 13.22 -7.72
CA VAL A 291 15.06 11.81 -8.05
C VAL A 291 16.17 11.00 -7.42
N PHE A 292 15.82 10.04 -6.56
CA PHE A 292 16.74 9.06 -6.03
C PHE A 292 16.52 7.71 -6.74
N ARG A 293 17.62 7.04 -7.10
CA ARG A 293 17.60 5.71 -7.71
C ARG A 293 18.53 4.77 -6.95
N GLY A 294 17.94 3.75 -6.33
CA GLY A 294 18.69 2.70 -5.65
C GLY A 294 19.35 1.72 -6.63
N GLY A 295 20.66 1.52 -6.50
CA GLY A 295 21.43 0.59 -7.32
C GLY A 295 22.25 1.32 -8.38
N GLN A 296 21.71 1.46 -9.60
CA GLN A 296 22.46 2.03 -10.72
C GLN A 296 22.58 3.56 -10.59
N PRO A 297 23.78 4.14 -10.52
CA PRO A 297 23.95 5.60 -10.48
C PRO A 297 23.51 6.23 -11.80
N PHE A 298 23.13 7.51 -11.75
CA PHE A 298 22.92 8.33 -12.95
C PHE A 298 24.25 8.54 -13.69
N ALA A 299 24.20 9.13 -14.88
CA ALA A 299 25.38 9.37 -15.72
C ALA A 299 26.47 10.21 -15.01
N ASN A 300 26.08 11.02 -14.02
CA ASN A 300 26.98 11.81 -13.18
C ASN A 300 27.65 11.02 -12.02
N GLY A 301 27.46 9.69 -11.95
CA GLY A 301 27.98 8.83 -10.90
C GLY A 301 27.27 8.91 -9.55
N LYS A 302 26.26 9.78 -9.41
CA LYS A 302 25.46 9.93 -8.18
C LYS A 302 24.20 9.09 -8.24
N ASN A 303 23.68 8.67 -7.09
CA ASN A 303 22.41 7.95 -6.97
C ASN A 303 21.20 8.88 -6.84
N PHE A 304 21.43 10.19 -6.93
CA PHE A 304 20.39 11.21 -6.93
C PHE A 304 20.65 12.25 -8.02
N LEU A 305 19.57 12.85 -8.50
CA LEU A 305 19.60 13.90 -9.51
C LEU A 305 18.49 14.91 -9.21
N LYS A 306 18.82 16.22 -9.18
CA LYS A 306 17.81 17.27 -9.22
C LYS A 306 17.36 17.44 -10.67
N VAL A 307 16.05 17.36 -10.90
CA VAL A 307 15.42 17.51 -12.21
C VAL A 307 14.41 18.64 -12.17
N THR A 308 14.16 19.23 -13.34
CA THR A 308 13.09 20.20 -13.55
C THR A 308 12.06 19.61 -14.50
N ILE A 309 10.80 19.65 -14.10
CA ILE A 309 9.65 19.15 -14.86
C ILE A 309 8.85 20.36 -15.30
N ASP A 310 8.67 20.50 -16.62
CA ASP A 310 7.77 21.51 -17.18
C ASP A 310 6.32 21.02 -17.05
N GLN A 311 5.50 21.73 -16.28
CA GLN A 311 4.13 21.32 -15.94
C GLN A 311 3.20 21.31 -17.17
N ARG A 312 3.50 22.06 -18.23
CA ARG A 312 2.67 22.17 -19.42
C ARG A 312 2.96 21.07 -20.43
N SER A 313 4.24 20.76 -20.63
CA SER A 313 4.71 19.78 -21.61
C SER A 313 4.98 18.40 -21.00
N GLY A 314 5.15 18.30 -19.68
CA GLY A 314 5.57 17.08 -18.99
C GLY A 314 7.03 16.68 -19.25
N VAL A 315 7.80 17.53 -19.96
CA VAL A 315 9.20 17.27 -20.26
C VAL A 315 10.05 17.39 -18.99
N ILE A 316 10.91 16.40 -18.77
CA ILE A 316 11.86 16.35 -17.66
C ILE A 316 13.24 16.75 -18.19
N GLN A 317 13.83 17.77 -17.56
CA GLN A 317 15.16 18.32 -17.84
C GLN A 317 16.13 18.06 -16.67
#